data_AF-A0A1I2G5B2-F1
#
_entry.id   AF-A0A1I2G5B2-F1
#
_cell.length_a   1.000
_cell.length_b   1.000
_cell.length_c   1.000
_cell.angle_alpha   90.00
_cell.angle_beta   90.00
_cell.angle_gamma   90.00
#
_symmetry.space_group_name_H-M   'P 1'
#
loop_
_entity.id
_entity.type
_entity.pdbx_description
1 polymer ?
#
loop_
_entity_poly.entity_id
_entity_poly.type
_entity_poly.pdbx_seq_one_letter_code
_entity_poly.pdbx_strand_id
1 'polypeptide(L)'
;MALEFSPTIRTASALDFAAAFHDVISTAHLLAGLVTAAPAVARILDVFDVTPTVAVHVVREDDKEWDGTDGAARPDAELVLPKALNLTDGARAALLHAARLAPDQECRPETLLQAILDDDQARAAAILRACGIDPATVRRVAAGGDLPARTDPVSADLRPVRDRMIGRDRFRGNGLRAFLFQKIFKNPYPYAAAPTLWISLESEQIARQRGGARRTDDVLIAMLATYRVAAAYPHLTRNNEQGYDGSRALAEAGLDHRRLAEAATTLDLGDDAVSAKALLTRDDWPRTTTDLLARLTANDDTRSARLLKALRA
;
A
#
# COMPACT_ATOMS: atom_id res chain seq x y z
N MET A 1 26.98 -22.97 -21.42
CA MET A 1 25.87 -23.16 -22.37
C MET A 1 24.95 -21.95 -22.22
N ALA A 2 24.60 -21.27 -23.30
CA ALA A 2 23.66 -20.16 -23.26
C ALA A 2 22.23 -20.69 -23.18
N LEU A 3 21.39 -20.05 -22.37
CA LEU A 3 19.98 -20.40 -22.19
C LEU A 3 19.12 -19.24 -22.68
N GLU A 4 18.21 -19.52 -23.60
CA GLU A 4 17.27 -18.53 -24.12
C GLU A 4 16.07 -18.40 -23.19
N PHE A 5 15.73 -17.17 -22.82
CA PHE A 5 14.51 -16.87 -22.08
C PHE A 5 13.45 -16.33 -23.03
N SER A 6 12.41 -17.12 -23.25
CA SER A 6 11.26 -16.78 -24.11
C SER A 6 10.06 -16.39 -23.25
N PRO A 7 9.75 -15.10 -23.03
CA PRO A 7 8.60 -14.68 -22.22
C PRO A 7 7.29 -14.67 -23.01
N THR A 8 6.18 -15.03 -22.34
CA THR A 8 4.85 -14.64 -22.83
C THR A 8 4.70 -13.11 -22.88
N ILE A 9 3.71 -12.59 -23.61
CA ILE A 9 3.41 -11.14 -23.67
C ILE A 9 3.26 -10.52 -22.26
N ARG A 10 2.62 -11.24 -21.33
CA ARG A 10 2.43 -10.75 -19.95
C ARG A 10 3.72 -10.74 -19.15
N THR A 11 4.57 -11.74 -19.32
CA THR A 11 5.91 -11.77 -18.73
C THR A 11 6.79 -10.65 -19.30
N ALA A 12 6.74 -10.41 -20.61
CA ALA A 12 7.46 -9.31 -21.25
C ALA A 12 7.01 -7.93 -20.71
N SER A 13 5.70 -7.71 -20.58
CA SER A 13 5.16 -6.48 -19.97
C SER A 13 5.60 -6.30 -18.52
N ALA A 14 5.74 -7.38 -17.75
CA ALA A 14 6.27 -7.33 -16.38
C ALA A 14 7.75 -6.89 -16.37
N LEU A 15 8.56 -7.38 -17.32
CA LEU A 15 9.96 -6.95 -17.48
C LEU A 15 10.07 -5.48 -17.92
N ASP A 16 9.19 -5.00 -18.79
CA ASP A 16 9.11 -3.59 -19.17
C ASP A 16 8.81 -2.70 -17.96
N PHE A 17 7.86 -3.13 -17.13
CA PHE A 17 7.53 -2.40 -15.91
C PHE A 17 8.67 -2.41 -14.90
N ALA A 18 9.32 -3.55 -14.69
CA ALA A 18 10.47 -3.68 -13.79
C ALA A 18 11.63 -2.76 -14.22
N ALA A 19 11.89 -2.65 -15.52
CA ALA A 19 12.91 -1.76 -16.07
C ALA A 19 12.62 -0.26 -15.86
N ALA A 20 11.38 0.12 -15.53
CA ALA A 20 11.01 1.51 -15.27
C ALA A 20 11.26 1.97 -13.82
N PHE A 21 11.67 1.07 -12.91
CA PHE A 21 11.99 1.43 -11.53
C PHE A 21 13.38 2.06 -11.38
N HIS A 22 14.39 1.41 -11.95
CA HIS A 22 15.79 1.74 -11.71
C HIS A 22 16.67 1.25 -12.86
N ASP A 23 17.89 1.80 -12.95
CA ASP A 23 18.90 1.41 -13.93
C ASP A 23 19.42 -0.03 -13.77
N VAL A 24 19.15 -0.68 -12.63
CA VAL A 24 19.51 -2.08 -12.32
C VAL A 24 18.28 -2.78 -11.77
N ILE A 25 17.85 -3.86 -12.41
CA ILE A 25 16.64 -4.61 -12.09
C ILE A 25 16.99 -5.73 -11.11
N SER A 26 16.31 -5.78 -9.97
CA SER A 26 16.45 -6.77 -8.91
C SER A 26 15.25 -7.72 -8.93
N THR A 27 15.30 -8.81 -8.15
CA THR A 27 14.14 -9.71 -8.00
C THR A 27 12.91 -8.98 -7.45
N ALA A 28 13.08 -7.95 -6.61
CA ALA A 28 11.98 -7.13 -6.11
C ALA A 28 11.35 -6.26 -7.21
N HIS A 29 12.16 -5.71 -8.12
CA HIS A 29 11.65 -5.02 -9.32
C HIS A 29 10.83 -5.97 -10.21
N LEU A 30 11.31 -7.21 -10.40
CA LEU A 30 10.58 -8.23 -11.14
C LEU A 30 9.25 -8.60 -10.46
N LEU A 31 9.23 -8.75 -9.12
CA LEU A 31 8.01 -8.98 -8.35
C LEU A 31 6.99 -7.86 -8.56
N ALA A 32 7.39 -6.59 -8.43
CA ALA A 32 6.49 -5.46 -8.65
C ALA A 32 5.98 -5.39 -10.10
N GLY A 33 6.84 -5.71 -11.08
CA GLY A 33 6.46 -5.87 -12.48
C GLY A 33 5.41 -6.94 -12.70
N LEU A 34 5.59 -8.12 -12.11
CA LEU A 34 4.66 -9.24 -12.22
C LEU A 34 3.29 -8.90 -11.62
N VAL A 35 3.26 -8.34 -10.41
CA VAL A 35 2.01 -7.95 -9.74
C VAL A 35 1.24 -6.90 -10.56
N THR A 36 1.96 -5.98 -11.22
CA THR A 36 1.33 -4.89 -11.96
C THR A 36 0.85 -5.32 -13.36
N ALA A 37 1.65 -6.12 -14.08
CA ALA A 37 1.41 -6.42 -15.48
C ALA A 37 0.71 -7.78 -15.74
N ALA A 38 0.76 -8.70 -14.76
CA ALA A 38 0.24 -10.05 -14.91
C ALA A 38 -0.96 -10.31 -13.97
N PRO A 39 -2.20 -10.34 -14.49
CA PRO A 39 -3.40 -10.56 -13.67
C PRO A 39 -3.41 -11.86 -12.88
N ALA A 40 -2.73 -12.91 -13.36
CA ALA A 40 -2.61 -14.17 -12.63
C ALA A 40 -1.80 -14.01 -11.34
N VAL A 41 -0.62 -13.36 -11.41
CA VAL A 41 0.21 -13.05 -10.24
C VAL A 41 -0.49 -12.05 -9.32
N ALA A 42 -1.16 -11.04 -9.89
CA ALA A 42 -1.96 -10.10 -9.11
C ALA A 42 -3.00 -10.80 -8.24
N ARG A 43 -3.73 -11.80 -8.78
CA ARG A 43 -4.70 -12.59 -8.00
C ARG A 43 -4.06 -13.42 -6.88
N ILE A 44 -2.87 -13.99 -7.13
CA ILE A 44 -2.14 -14.76 -6.12
C ILE A 44 -1.78 -13.86 -4.94
N LEU A 45 -1.21 -12.68 -5.23
CA LEU A 45 -0.76 -11.76 -4.19
C LEU A 45 -1.89 -10.96 -3.53
N ASP A 46 -3.04 -10.80 -4.19
CA ASP A 46 -4.19 -10.10 -3.64
C ASP A 46 -4.75 -10.78 -2.39
N VAL A 47 -4.64 -12.10 -2.26
CA VAL A 47 -5.02 -12.84 -1.04
C VAL A 47 -4.24 -12.38 0.19
N PHE A 48 -3.04 -11.84 -0.02
CA PHE A 48 -2.15 -11.30 1.00
C PHE A 48 -2.15 -9.76 1.05
N ASP A 49 -3.14 -9.11 0.41
CA ASP A 49 -3.23 -7.65 0.28
C ASP A 49 -2.03 -6.97 -0.42
N VAL A 50 -1.18 -7.73 -1.14
CA VAL A 50 -0.09 -7.17 -1.95
C VAL A 50 -0.62 -6.84 -3.34
N THR A 51 -1.24 -5.67 -3.42
CA THR A 51 -1.71 -5.09 -4.68
C THR A 51 -0.55 -4.45 -5.47
N PRO A 52 -0.76 -4.03 -6.73
CA PRO A 52 0.24 -3.25 -7.47
C PRO A 52 0.68 -1.99 -6.71
N THR A 53 -0.24 -1.32 -6.02
CA THR A 53 0.04 -0.14 -5.19
C THR A 53 1.00 -0.47 -4.06
N VAL A 54 0.73 -1.55 -3.32
CA VAL A 54 1.57 -2.00 -2.20
C VAL A 54 2.94 -2.41 -2.71
N ALA A 55 3.01 -3.25 -3.74
CA ALA A 55 4.27 -3.72 -4.29
C ALA A 55 5.16 -2.57 -4.79
N VAL A 56 4.61 -1.62 -5.55
CA VAL A 56 5.36 -0.46 -6.05
C VAL A 56 5.85 0.43 -4.91
N HIS A 57 5.01 0.69 -3.91
CA HIS A 57 5.37 1.52 -2.76
C HIS A 57 6.52 0.88 -1.97
N VAL A 58 6.35 -0.38 -1.57
CA VAL A 58 7.32 -1.09 -0.75
C VAL A 58 8.67 -1.19 -1.46
N VAL A 59 8.69 -1.53 -2.76
CA VAL A 59 9.94 -1.59 -3.53
C VAL A 59 10.65 -0.24 -3.59
N ARG A 60 9.91 0.86 -3.81
CA ARG A 60 10.49 2.21 -3.84
C ARG A 60 11.04 2.69 -2.50
N GLU A 61 10.38 2.35 -1.41
CA GLU A 61 10.89 2.69 -0.07
C GLU A 61 12.12 1.84 0.26
N ASP A 62 12.09 0.55 -0.09
CA ASP A 62 13.21 -0.36 0.10
C ASP A 62 14.43 0.05 -0.75
N ASP A 63 14.26 0.52 -1.99
CA ASP A 63 15.36 1.01 -2.84
C ASP A 63 16.21 2.13 -2.21
N LYS A 64 15.63 2.90 -1.29
CA LYS A 64 16.34 4.00 -0.60
C LYS A 64 17.32 3.49 0.45
N GLU A 65 17.09 2.29 0.97
CA GLU A 65 17.76 1.77 2.17
C GLU A 65 18.38 0.38 1.96
N TRP A 66 18.12 -0.27 0.82
CA TRP A 66 18.58 -1.63 0.56
C TRP A 66 20.10 -1.72 0.42
N ASP A 67 20.74 -2.43 1.35
CA ASP A 67 22.18 -2.73 1.38
C ASP A 67 22.49 -4.23 1.27
N GLY A 68 21.46 -5.07 1.20
CA GLY A 68 21.56 -6.53 1.15
C GLY A 68 21.93 -7.09 -0.24
N THR A 69 22.24 -8.38 -0.26
CA THR A 69 22.40 -9.15 -1.50
C THR A 69 21.05 -9.47 -2.13
N ASP A 70 20.95 -9.42 -3.45
CA ASP A 70 19.79 -9.93 -4.16
C ASP A 70 20.05 -11.36 -4.64
N GLY A 71 19.72 -12.34 -3.80
CA GLY A 71 19.95 -13.76 -4.05
C GLY A 71 21.34 -14.26 -3.64
N ALA A 72 21.42 -15.55 -3.35
CA ALA A 72 22.68 -16.25 -3.04
C ALA A 72 23.36 -16.82 -4.28
N ALA A 73 22.58 -17.08 -5.33
CA ALA A 73 23.07 -17.74 -6.54
C ALA A 73 23.82 -16.78 -7.46
N ARG A 74 25.06 -17.14 -7.81
CA ARG A 74 25.74 -16.56 -8.97
C ARG A 74 25.32 -17.33 -10.23
N PRO A 75 24.89 -16.63 -11.29
CA PRO A 75 24.48 -17.27 -12.53
C PRO A 75 25.66 -18.02 -13.16
N ASP A 76 25.47 -19.31 -13.42
CA ASP A 76 26.47 -20.25 -13.96
C ASP A 76 26.40 -20.40 -15.48
N ALA A 77 25.39 -19.78 -16.10
CA ALA A 77 25.10 -19.84 -17.52
C ALA A 77 24.88 -18.44 -18.09
N GLU A 78 25.12 -18.30 -19.39
CA GLU A 78 24.77 -17.10 -20.12
C GLU A 78 23.25 -17.08 -20.36
N LEU A 79 22.61 -15.95 -20.03
CA LEU A 79 21.18 -15.73 -20.23
C LEU A 79 20.98 -14.86 -21.47
N VAL A 80 20.32 -15.41 -22.49
CA VAL A 80 19.93 -14.67 -23.69
C VAL A 80 18.53 -14.12 -23.49
N LEU A 81 18.41 -12.79 -23.48
CA LEU A 81 17.15 -12.07 -23.32
C LEU A 81 16.71 -11.45 -24.65
N PRO A 82 15.39 -11.27 -24.88
CA PRO A 82 14.88 -10.61 -26.08
C PRO A 82 15.27 -9.12 -26.16
N LYS A 83 15.72 -8.53 -25.05
CA LYS A 83 16.25 -7.17 -24.97
C LYS A 83 17.35 -7.08 -23.91
N ALA A 84 18.24 -6.12 -24.06
CA ALA A 84 19.25 -5.83 -23.05
C ALA A 84 18.58 -5.29 -21.78
N LEU A 85 18.82 -5.97 -20.65
CA LEU A 85 18.41 -5.55 -19.32
C LEU A 85 19.64 -5.57 -18.42
N ASN A 86 19.78 -4.53 -17.62
CA ASN A 86 20.79 -4.49 -16.57
C ASN A 86 20.19 -5.15 -15.32
N LEU A 87 20.72 -6.30 -14.93
CA LEU A 87 20.15 -7.17 -13.90
C LEU A 87 21.15 -7.35 -12.76
N THR A 88 20.66 -7.43 -11.53
CA THR A 88 21.42 -8.04 -10.44
C THR A 88 21.69 -9.52 -10.72
N ASP A 89 22.63 -10.11 -9.98
CA ASP A 89 22.92 -11.54 -10.08
C ASP A 89 21.69 -12.40 -9.74
N GLY A 90 20.94 -12.07 -8.69
CA GLY A 90 19.70 -12.79 -8.34
C GLY A 90 18.59 -12.67 -9.38
N ALA A 91 18.38 -11.48 -9.95
CA ALA A 91 17.40 -11.31 -11.03
C ALA A 91 17.79 -12.14 -12.27
N ARG A 92 19.09 -12.17 -12.61
CA ARG A 92 19.62 -13.02 -13.69
C ARG A 92 19.44 -14.51 -13.37
N ALA A 93 19.77 -14.94 -12.15
CA ALA A 93 19.61 -16.32 -11.71
C ALA A 93 18.15 -16.77 -11.74
N ALA A 94 17.21 -15.90 -11.31
CA ALA A 94 15.78 -16.18 -11.36
C ALA A 94 15.27 -16.34 -12.79
N LEU A 95 15.71 -15.50 -13.73
CA LEU A 95 15.32 -15.62 -15.14
C LEU A 95 15.89 -16.89 -15.79
N LEU A 96 17.14 -17.24 -15.50
CA LEU A 96 17.74 -18.52 -15.92
C LEU A 96 16.95 -19.71 -15.36
N HIS A 97 16.61 -19.67 -14.06
CA HIS A 97 15.84 -20.72 -13.43
C HIS A 97 14.44 -20.83 -14.06
N ALA A 98 13.78 -19.72 -14.34
CA ALA A 98 12.49 -19.70 -15.02
C ALA A 98 12.55 -20.30 -16.44
N ALA A 99 13.60 -20.01 -17.21
CA ALA A 99 13.80 -20.65 -18.51
C ALA A 99 14.07 -22.17 -18.40
N ARG A 100 14.75 -22.62 -17.34
CA ARG A 100 14.91 -24.06 -17.07
C ARG A 100 13.60 -24.74 -16.67
N LEU A 101 12.68 -24.03 -16.01
CA LEU A 101 11.35 -24.54 -15.67
C LEU A 101 10.41 -24.60 -16.87
N ALA A 102 10.70 -23.87 -17.95
CA ALA A 102 9.93 -23.83 -19.19
C ALA A 102 10.83 -23.98 -20.43
N PRO A 103 11.54 -25.12 -20.61
CA PRO A 103 12.57 -25.26 -21.64
C PRO A 103 12.01 -25.25 -23.07
N ASP A 104 10.77 -25.73 -23.25
CA ASP A 104 10.11 -25.87 -24.55
C ASP A 104 8.86 -24.99 -24.69
N GLN A 105 8.68 -24.01 -23.80
CA GLN A 105 7.47 -23.20 -23.73
C GLN A 105 7.79 -21.74 -23.39
N GLU A 106 6.90 -20.83 -23.77
CA GLU A 106 6.98 -19.46 -23.29
C GLU A 106 6.82 -19.41 -21.77
N CYS A 107 7.76 -18.73 -21.10
CA CYS A 107 7.77 -18.52 -19.67
C CYS A 107 6.56 -17.68 -19.25
N ARG A 108 5.68 -18.31 -18.46
CA ARG A 108 4.50 -17.68 -17.88
C ARG A 108 4.85 -16.84 -16.65
N PRO A 109 4.03 -15.81 -16.32
CA PRO A 109 4.28 -14.98 -15.14
C PRO A 109 4.37 -15.77 -13.83
N GLU A 110 3.57 -16.82 -13.68
CA GLU A 110 3.55 -17.68 -12.50
C GLU A 110 4.84 -18.50 -12.39
N THR A 111 5.40 -18.96 -13.52
CA THR A 111 6.70 -19.65 -13.57
C THR A 111 7.83 -18.72 -13.15
N LEU A 112 7.82 -17.46 -13.62
CA LEU A 112 8.80 -16.47 -13.19
C LEU A 112 8.64 -16.13 -11.71
N LEU A 113 7.41 -15.99 -11.21
CA LEU A 113 7.16 -15.78 -9.78
C LEU A 113 7.70 -16.96 -8.94
N GLN A 114 7.44 -18.19 -9.38
CA GLN A 114 7.99 -19.39 -8.73
C GLN A 114 9.52 -19.34 -8.69
N ALA A 115 10.16 -19.03 -9.82
CA ALA A 115 11.61 -19.00 -9.91
C ALA A 115 12.25 -17.90 -9.06
N ILE A 116 11.63 -16.71 -8.99
CA ILE A 116 12.07 -15.61 -8.14
C ILE A 116 12.04 -16.01 -6.65
N LEU A 117 11.02 -16.77 -6.25
CA LEU A 117 10.81 -17.15 -4.86
C LEU A 117 11.44 -18.49 -4.47
N ASP A 118 12.19 -19.12 -5.38
CA ASP A 118 12.93 -20.34 -5.08
C ASP A 118 14.17 -20.08 -4.23
N ASP A 119 14.81 -18.92 -4.43
CA ASP A 119 15.90 -18.41 -3.61
C ASP A 119 15.33 -17.60 -2.42
N ASP A 120 15.56 -18.10 -1.21
CA ASP A 120 15.08 -17.45 0.01
C ASP A 120 15.88 -16.18 0.38
N GLN A 121 17.05 -15.97 -0.22
CA GLN A 121 17.88 -14.77 -0.12
C GLN A 121 17.55 -13.75 -1.23
N ALA A 122 16.63 -14.05 -2.13
CA ALA A 122 16.16 -13.08 -3.12
C ALA A 122 15.55 -11.86 -2.42
N ARG A 123 15.83 -10.67 -2.95
CA ARG A 123 15.24 -9.43 -2.44
C ARG A 123 13.71 -9.47 -2.48
N ALA A 124 13.10 -10.11 -3.48
CA ALA A 124 11.66 -10.35 -3.55
C ALA A 124 11.14 -11.14 -2.33
N ALA A 125 11.86 -12.16 -1.87
CA ALA A 125 11.49 -12.92 -0.67
C ALA A 125 11.60 -12.05 0.59
N ALA A 126 12.63 -11.21 0.70
CA ALA A 126 12.76 -10.24 1.79
C ALA A 126 11.60 -9.22 1.82
N ILE A 127 11.18 -8.70 0.66
CA ILE A 127 10.01 -7.81 0.53
C ILE A 127 8.73 -8.50 1.02
N LEU A 128 8.47 -9.74 0.59
CA LEU A 128 7.28 -10.48 1.06
C LEU A 128 7.32 -10.69 2.58
N ARG A 129 8.47 -11.04 3.16
CA ARG A 129 8.62 -11.15 4.62
C ARG A 129 8.39 -9.82 5.34
N ALA A 130 8.87 -8.71 4.79
CA ALA A 130 8.60 -7.38 5.33
C ALA A 130 7.10 -7.05 5.35
N CYS A 131 6.34 -7.59 4.40
CA CYS A 131 4.88 -7.53 4.37
C CYS A 131 4.18 -8.54 5.29
N GLY A 132 4.93 -9.37 6.05
CA GLY A 132 4.39 -10.42 6.92
C GLY A 132 3.96 -11.69 6.18
N ILE A 133 4.47 -11.91 4.96
CA ILE A 133 4.07 -13.01 4.08
C ILE A 133 5.19 -14.04 4.02
N ASP A 134 4.82 -15.32 4.13
CA ASP A 134 5.74 -16.43 3.87
C ASP A 134 5.97 -16.62 2.36
N PRO A 135 7.20 -16.38 1.84
CA PRO A 135 7.51 -16.56 0.43
C PRO A 135 7.26 -17.99 -0.06
N ALA A 136 7.45 -19.00 0.80
CA ALA A 136 7.25 -20.40 0.43
C ALA A 136 5.79 -20.72 0.13
N THR A 137 4.86 -20.08 0.84
CA THR A 137 3.42 -20.16 0.57
C THR A 137 3.09 -19.57 -0.80
N VAL A 138 3.61 -18.38 -1.12
CA VAL A 138 3.40 -17.75 -2.43
C VAL A 138 3.98 -18.60 -3.57
N ARG A 139 5.20 -19.11 -3.40
CA ARG A 139 5.84 -20.02 -4.38
C ARG A 139 4.98 -21.25 -4.67
N ARG A 140 4.40 -21.87 -3.63
CA ARG A 140 3.54 -23.05 -3.77
C ARG A 140 2.28 -22.76 -4.59
N VAL A 141 1.64 -21.61 -4.34
CA VAL A 141 0.47 -21.18 -5.12
C VAL A 141 0.87 -20.89 -6.57
N ALA A 142 2.01 -20.23 -6.79
CA ALA A 142 2.53 -19.97 -8.14
C ALA A 142 2.80 -21.28 -8.91
N ALA A 143 3.21 -22.33 -8.22
CA ALA A 143 3.41 -23.68 -8.77
C ALA A 143 2.11 -24.48 -8.98
N GLY A 144 0.93 -23.85 -8.82
CA GLY A 144 -0.38 -24.48 -9.04
C GLY A 144 -1.08 -25.00 -7.78
N GLY A 145 -0.58 -24.67 -6.59
CA GLY A 145 -1.28 -24.94 -5.33
C GLY A 145 -2.51 -24.06 -5.11
N ASP A 146 -3.39 -24.49 -4.20
CA ASP A 146 -4.60 -23.76 -3.85
C ASP A 146 -4.30 -22.42 -3.16
N LEU A 147 -5.12 -21.41 -3.47
CA LEU A 147 -5.08 -20.13 -2.77
C LEU A 147 -5.48 -20.32 -1.29
N PRO A 148 -4.70 -19.79 -0.34
CA PRO A 148 -5.09 -19.85 1.07
C PRO A 148 -6.36 -19.04 1.32
N ALA A 149 -7.06 -19.37 2.41
CA ALA A 149 -8.15 -18.54 2.88
C ALA A 149 -7.62 -17.15 3.26
N ARG A 150 -8.28 -16.11 2.75
CA ARG A 150 -7.91 -14.74 3.06
C ARG A 150 -8.18 -14.43 4.53
N THR A 151 -7.14 -14.03 5.25
CA THR A 151 -7.24 -13.52 6.61
C THR A 151 -7.25 -12.00 6.55
N ASP A 152 -8.32 -11.38 7.05
CA ASP A 152 -8.44 -9.92 7.04
C ASP A 152 -7.82 -9.35 8.32
N PRO A 153 -6.77 -8.51 8.23
CA PRO A 153 -6.13 -7.95 9.41
C PRO A 153 -6.93 -6.81 10.04
N VAL A 154 -7.99 -6.33 9.37
CA VAL A 154 -8.87 -5.28 9.87
C VAL A 154 -10.31 -5.78 9.98
N SER A 155 -11.08 -5.14 10.87
CA SER A 155 -12.50 -5.43 11.01
C SER A 155 -13.30 -5.05 9.77
N ALA A 156 -14.47 -5.67 9.59
CA ALA A 156 -15.28 -5.53 8.37
C ALA A 156 -15.63 -4.07 8.02
N ASP A 157 -15.84 -3.22 9.03
CA ASP A 157 -16.15 -1.80 8.90
C ASP A 157 -14.97 -0.94 8.41
N LEU A 158 -13.72 -1.42 8.57
CA LEU A 158 -12.50 -0.74 8.10
C LEU A 158 -12.05 -1.21 6.71
N ARG A 159 -12.67 -2.25 6.14
CA ARG A 159 -12.33 -2.76 4.80
C ARG A 159 -12.34 -1.67 3.72
N PRO A 160 -13.32 -0.75 3.65
CA PRO A 160 -13.30 0.31 2.64
C PRO A 160 -12.11 1.26 2.79
N VAL A 161 -11.68 1.52 4.03
CA VAL A 161 -10.52 2.39 4.32
C VAL A 161 -9.23 1.69 3.91
N ARG A 162 -9.09 0.40 4.25
CA ARG A 162 -7.99 -0.46 3.78
C ARG A 162 -7.95 -0.53 2.26
N ASP A 163 -9.06 -0.83 1.61
CA ASP A 163 -9.11 -1.07 0.17
C ASP A 163 -8.71 0.17 -0.64
N ARG A 164 -8.95 1.39 -0.13
CA ARG A 164 -8.42 2.62 -0.72
C ARG A 164 -6.92 2.79 -0.47
N MET A 165 -6.43 2.46 0.72
CA MET A 165 -5.00 2.54 1.04
C MET A 165 -4.16 1.65 0.13
N ILE A 166 -4.59 0.41 -0.07
CA ILE A 166 -3.91 -0.56 -0.94
C ILE A 166 -4.35 -0.43 -2.40
N GLY A 167 -5.18 0.56 -2.75
CA GLY A 167 -5.54 0.88 -4.13
C GLY A 167 -6.41 -0.16 -4.86
N ARG A 168 -7.18 -0.98 -4.13
CA ARG A 168 -8.32 -1.73 -4.69
C ARG A 168 -9.47 -0.80 -5.03
N ASP A 169 -9.73 0.14 -4.13
CA ASP A 169 -10.70 1.20 -4.32
C ASP A 169 -10.01 2.53 -4.56
N ARG A 170 -10.74 3.46 -5.19
CA ARG A 170 -10.28 4.83 -5.42
C ARG A 170 -11.18 5.80 -4.69
N PHE A 171 -10.60 6.88 -4.18
CA PHE A 171 -11.38 8.05 -3.80
C PHE A 171 -12.05 8.61 -5.06
N ARG A 172 -13.36 8.39 -5.19
CA ARG A 172 -14.14 9.02 -6.26
C ARG A 172 -14.30 10.49 -5.90
N GLY A 173 -13.79 11.40 -6.71
CA GLY A 173 -14.19 12.80 -6.65
C GLY A 173 -15.32 13.07 -7.66
N ASN A 174 -16.09 14.12 -7.44
CA ASN A 174 -17.04 14.60 -8.45
C ASN A 174 -16.30 15.49 -9.48
N GLY A 175 -16.50 15.20 -10.76
CA GLY A 175 -16.14 16.11 -11.87
C GLY A 175 -14.64 16.37 -12.08
N LEU A 176 -14.33 17.58 -12.57
CA LEU A 176 -13.01 18.02 -13.03
C LEU A 176 -11.90 17.86 -11.96
N ARG A 177 -12.24 18.01 -10.68
CA ARG A 177 -11.28 17.94 -9.57
C ARG A 177 -10.69 16.54 -9.40
N ALA A 178 -11.47 15.49 -9.61
CA ALA A 178 -10.99 14.12 -9.59
C ALA A 178 -10.01 13.85 -10.74
N PHE A 179 -10.32 14.38 -11.92
CA PHE A 179 -9.46 14.31 -13.10
C PHE A 179 -8.13 15.05 -12.89
N LEU A 180 -8.16 16.25 -12.32
CA LEU A 180 -6.95 16.99 -11.94
C LEU A 180 -6.14 16.26 -10.88
N PHE A 181 -6.78 15.70 -9.85
CA PHE A 181 -6.09 14.89 -8.84
C PHE A 181 -5.38 13.68 -9.46
N GLN A 182 -6.03 12.97 -10.40
CA GLN A 182 -5.41 11.84 -11.12
C GLN A 182 -4.23 12.25 -12.01
N LYS A 183 -4.22 13.49 -12.53
CA LYS A 183 -3.07 14.03 -13.27
C LYS A 183 -1.92 14.46 -12.39
N ILE A 184 -2.21 14.97 -11.19
CA ILE A 184 -1.20 15.49 -10.25
C ILE A 184 -0.54 14.34 -9.47
N PHE A 185 -1.33 13.39 -8.99
CA PHE A 185 -0.84 12.25 -8.23
C PHE A 185 -0.72 11.05 -9.16
N LYS A 186 0.52 10.76 -9.60
CA LYS A 186 0.80 9.56 -10.40
C LYS A 186 0.33 8.34 -9.63
N ASN A 187 -0.61 7.59 -10.22
CA ASN A 187 -1.01 6.31 -9.66
C ASN A 187 0.15 5.30 -9.75
N PRO A 188 0.34 4.47 -8.72
CA PRO A 188 -0.38 4.46 -7.44
C PRO A 188 0.16 5.51 -6.44
N TYR A 189 -0.75 6.20 -5.70
CA TYR A 189 -0.36 7.15 -4.64
C TYR A 189 -0.36 6.47 -3.26
N PRO A 190 0.76 6.47 -2.52
CA PRO A 190 0.85 5.78 -1.24
C PRO A 190 0.22 6.60 -0.11
N TYR A 191 -1.10 6.45 0.07
CA TYR A 191 -1.85 7.18 1.10
C TYR A 191 -1.29 6.98 2.51
N ALA A 192 -0.77 5.79 2.81
CA ALA A 192 -0.15 5.48 4.09
C ALA A 192 1.06 6.39 4.42
N ALA A 193 1.78 6.87 3.39
CA ALA A 193 2.90 7.78 3.55
C ALA A 193 2.47 9.26 3.74
N ALA A 194 1.18 9.58 3.56
CA ALA A 194 0.63 10.93 3.68
C ALA A 194 -0.62 10.94 4.57
N PRO A 195 -0.48 10.71 5.89
CA PRO A 195 -1.59 10.47 6.81
C PRO A 195 -2.66 11.56 6.77
N THR A 196 -2.26 12.83 6.83
CA THR A 196 -3.22 13.94 6.89
C THR A 196 -4.00 14.12 5.59
N LEU A 197 -3.38 13.84 4.44
CA LEU A 197 -4.08 13.78 3.15
C LEU A 197 -5.09 12.63 3.12
N TRP A 198 -4.68 11.44 3.56
CA TRP A 198 -5.58 10.29 3.62
C TRP A 198 -6.77 10.55 4.54
N ILE A 199 -6.54 11.09 5.73
CA ILE A 199 -7.58 11.49 6.70
C ILE A 199 -8.53 12.53 6.10
N SER A 200 -8.02 13.52 5.36
CA SER A 200 -8.88 14.50 4.68
C SER A 200 -9.80 13.86 3.65
N LEU A 201 -9.31 12.86 2.91
CA LEU A 201 -10.11 12.16 1.90
C LEU A 201 -11.13 11.22 2.55
N GLU A 202 -10.76 10.53 3.63
CA GLU A 202 -11.67 9.66 4.38
C GLU A 202 -12.77 10.46 5.11
N SER A 203 -12.44 11.62 5.68
CA SER A 203 -13.45 12.49 6.31
C SER A 203 -14.44 13.07 5.29
N GLU A 204 -14.01 13.35 4.05
CA GLU A 204 -14.94 13.66 2.96
C GLU A 204 -15.86 12.47 2.63
N GLN A 205 -15.34 11.25 2.67
CA GLN A 205 -16.14 10.06 2.41
C GLN A 205 -17.19 9.82 3.51
N ILE A 206 -16.82 9.98 4.78
CA ILE A 206 -17.74 9.92 5.93
C ILE A 206 -18.85 10.97 5.78
N ALA A 207 -18.48 12.21 5.45
CA ALA A 207 -19.44 13.30 5.24
C ALA A 207 -20.44 13.00 4.11
N ARG A 208 -19.96 12.41 2.99
CA ARG A 208 -20.81 11.98 1.87
C ARG A 208 -21.76 10.86 2.25
N GLN A 209 -21.30 9.88 3.04
CA GLN A 209 -22.17 8.80 3.52
C GLN A 209 -23.28 9.33 4.45
N ARG A 210 -22.98 10.35 5.26
CA ARG A 210 -23.99 11.07 6.04
C ARG A 210 -24.93 11.94 5.17
N GLY A 211 -24.51 12.33 3.96
CA GLY A 211 -25.28 13.21 3.08
C GLY A 211 -25.15 14.70 3.43
N GLY A 212 -24.04 15.12 4.04
CA GLY A 212 -23.84 16.50 4.49
C GLY A 212 -22.45 17.06 4.19
N ALA A 213 -22.23 18.31 4.60
CA ALA A 213 -20.91 18.93 4.57
C ALA A 213 -19.97 18.26 5.58
N ARG A 214 -18.66 18.27 5.30
CA ARG A 214 -17.63 17.73 6.20
C ARG A 214 -17.55 18.54 7.49
N ARG A 215 -17.65 17.83 8.62
CA ARG A 215 -17.57 18.37 9.98
C ARG A 215 -16.22 18.01 10.62
N THR A 216 -15.85 18.66 11.72
CA THR A 216 -14.57 18.37 12.39
C THR A 216 -14.55 16.97 13.02
N ASP A 217 -15.66 16.48 13.56
CA ASP A 217 -15.79 15.13 14.11
C ASP A 217 -15.54 14.03 13.06
N ASP A 218 -15.92 14.25 11.80
CA ASP A 218 -15.58 13.34 10.69
C ASP A 218 -14.07 13.21 10.49
N VAL A 219 -13.33 14.30 10.69
CA VAL A 219 -11.86 14.31 10.59
C VAL A 219 -11.28 13.47 11.71
N LEU A 220 -11.80 13.60 12.93
CA LEU A 220 -11.35 12.83 14.09
C LEU A 220 -11.68 11.33 13.96
N ILE A 221 -12.87 10.98 13.45
CA ILE A 221 -13.24 9.59 13.15
C ILE A 221 -12.30 9.02 12.07
N ALA A 222 -12.02 9.78 11.01
CA ALA A 222 -11.09 9.38 9.96
C ALA A 222 -9.66 9.20 10.48
N MET A 223 -9.18 10.04 11.41
CA MET A 223 -7.88 9.87 12.05
C MET A 223 -7.73 8.48 12.68
N LEU A 224 -8.69 8.05 13.50
CA LEU A 224 -8.62 6.74 14.14
C LEU A 224 -8.83 5.58 13.16
N ALA A 225 -9.74 5.73 12.19
CA ALA A 225 -9.97 4.69 11.19
C ALA A 225 -8.72 4.44 10.32
N THR A 226 -8.09 5.51 9.83
CA THR A 226 -6.85 5.42 9.04
C THR A 226 -5.69 4.90 9.86
N TYR A 227 -5.52 5.33 11.12
CA TYR A 227 -4.49 4.80 12.00
C TYR A 227 -4.65 3.30 12.28
N ARG A 228 -5.88 2.83 12.55
CA ARG A 228 -6.13 1.39 12.78
C ARG A 228 -5.79 0.54 11.56
N VAL A 229 -6.07 1.05 10.36
CA VAL A 229 -5.62 0.40 9.13
C VAL A 229 -4.09 0.49 9.00
N ALA A 230 -3.49 1.67 9.12
CA ALA A 230 -2.03 1.85 9.05
C ALA A 230 -1.26 0.91 9.99
N ALA A 231 -1.71 0.77 11.23
CA ALA A 231 -1.10 -0.11 12.24
C ALA A 231 -1.15 -1.60 11.84
N ALA A 232 -2.11 -2.01 11.01
CA ALA A 232 -2.19 -3.37 10.47
C ALA A 232 -1.22 -3.62 9.30
N TYR A 233 -0.63 -2.56 8.70
CA TYR A 233 0.26 -2.64 7.55
C TYR A 233 1.56 -1.84 7.80
N PRO A 234 2.40 -2.25 8.76
CA PRO A 234 3.60 -1.49 9.15
C PRO A 234 4.58 -1.26 8.00
N HIS A 235 4.64 -2.18 7.02
CA HIS A 235 5.47 -2.05 5.82
C HIS A 235 5.06 -0.86 4.92
N LEU A 236 3.83 -0.35 5.03
CA LEU A 236 3.39 0.84 4.30
C LEU A 236 3.68 2.15 5.03
N THR A 237 3.99 2.08 6.34
CA THR A 237 4.23 3.24 7.19
C THR A 237 5.64 3.36 7.74
N ARG A 238 6.53 2.38 7.52
CA ARG A 238 7.88 2.29 8.09
C ARG A 238 8.63 3.63 8.13
N ASN A 239 8.59 4.40 7.04
CA ASN A 239 9.35 5.66 6.92
C ASN A 239 8.56 6.91 7.35
N ASN A 240 7.35 6.74 7.89
CA ASN A 240 6.49 7.82 8.34
C ASN A 240 5.64 7.44 9.57
N GLU A 241 6.15 6.58 10.45
CA GLU A 241 5.42 6.15 11.65
C GLU A 241 5.09 7.34 12.57
N GLN A 242 6.04 8.26 12.73
CA GLN A 242 5.87 9.49 13.52
C GLN A 242 4.76 10.40 12.96
N GLY A 243 4.45 10.30 11.67
CA GLY A 243 3.32 11.01 11.06
C GLY A 243 1.98 10.66 11.71
N TYR A 244 1.86 9.50 12.37
CA TYR A 244 0.65 8.98 13.02
C TYR A 244 0.58 9.23 14.54
N ASP A 245 1.55 9.93 15.14
CA ASP A 245 1.66 10.08 16.60
C ASP A 245 0.40 10.61 17.29
N GLY A 246 -0.27 11.62 16.72
CA GLY A 246 -1.52 12.15 17.26
C GLY A 246 -2.67 11.15 17.23
N SER A 247 -2.75 10.33 16.18
CA SER A 247 -3.77 9.26 16.11
C SER A 247 -3.45 8.10 17.04
N ARG A 248 -2.15 7.75 17.18
CA ARG A 248 -1.68 6.76 18.15
C ARG A 248 -2.01 7.17 19.58
N ALA A 249 -1.75 8.43 19.95
CA ALA A 249 -2.05 8.94 21.29
C ALA A 249 -3.55 8.85 21.63
N LEU A 250 -4.44 9.14 20.67
CA LEU A 250 -5.89 8.96 20.86
C LEU A 250 -6.26 7.48 21.04
N ALA A 251 -5.65 6.59 20.24
CA ALA A 251 -5.88 5.15 20.33
C ALA A 251 -5.39 4.55 21.66
N GLU A 252 -4.23 4.97 22.15
CA GLU A 252 -3.66 4.60 23.46
C GLU A 252 -4.50 5.12 24.62
N ALA A 253 -5.20 6.24 24.44
CA ALA A 253 -6.19 6.74 25.39
C ALA A 253 -7.53 5.97 25.38
N GLY A 254 -7.61 4.83 24.68
CA GLY A 254 -8.80 3.97 24.64
C GLY A 254 -9.92 4.49 23.72
N LEU A 255 -9.58 5.35 22.76
CA LEU A 255 -10.51 5.77 21.71
C LEU A 255 -10.35 4.89 20.48
N ASP A 256 -11.48 4.62 19.82
CA ASP A 256 -11.52 4.03 18.48
C ASP A 256 -12.55 4.76 17.61
N HIS A 257 -12.49 4.51 16.30
CA HIS A 257 -13.35 5.19 15.33
C HIS A 257 -14.83 4.86 15.52
N ARG A 258 -15.19 3.69 16.05
CA ARG A 258 -16.60 3.32 16.29
C ARG A 258 -17.17 4.07 17.46
N ARG A 259 -16.45 4.13 18.58
CA ARG A 259 -16.82 4.87 19.78
C ARG A 259 -17.00 6.36 19.46
N LEU A 260 -16.11 6.92 18.64
CA LEU A 260 -16.27 8.29 18.15
C LEU A 260 -17.50 8.45 17.27
N ALA A 261 -17.71 7.56 16.30
CA ALA A 261 -18.84 7.63 15.38
C ALA A 261 -20.19 7.51 16.12
N GLU A 262 -20.30 6.56 17.05
CA GLU A 262 -21.48 6.38 17.89
C GLU A 262 -21.77 7.63 18.73
N ALA A 263 -20.77 8.11 19.48
CA ALA A 263 -20.94 9.32 20.30
C ALA A 263 -21.25 10.57 19.47
N ALA A 264 -20.68 10.71 18.26
CA ALA A 264 -20.99 11.81 17.36
C ALA A 264 -22.43 11.80 16.82
N THR A 265 -23.10 10.64 16.85
CA THR A 265 -24.52 10.51 16.47
C THR A 265 -25.48 10.71 17.64
N THR A 266 -25.06 10.42 18.87
CA THR A 266 -25.92 10.47 20.06
C THR A 266 -25.82 11.79 20.82
N LEU A 267 -24.66 12.45 20.78
CA LEU A 267 -24.44 13.72 21.46
C LEU A 267 -24.86 14.91 20.61
N ASP A 268 -25.49 15.90 21.24
CA ASP A 268 -25.66 17.22 20.63
C ASP A 268 -24.33 17.99 20.70
N LEU A 269 -23.54 17.83 19.63
CA LEU A 269 -22.27 18.50 19.48
C LEU A 269 -22.40 19.88 18.81
N GLY A 270 -23.59 20.38 18.47
CA GLY A 270 -23.80 21.66 17.77
C GLY A 270 -23.04 21.80 16.43
N ASP A 271 -22.99 23.01 15.88
CA ASP A 271 -22.22 23.30 14.66
C ASP A 271 -20.76 23.67 14.95
N ASP A 272 -19.88 23.44 13.98
CA ASP A 272 -18.49 23.85 14.07
C ASP A 272 -18.35 25.37 13.98
N ALA A 273 -17.82 26.02 15.03
CA ALA A 273 -17.45 27.44 14.97
C ALA A 273 -16.35 27.71 13.92
N VAL A 274 -15.46 26.73 13.70
CA VAL A 274 -14.45 26.76 12.64
C VAL A 274 -14.62 25.53 11.75
N SER A 275 -14.94 25.75 10.48
CA SER A 275 -15.21 24.64 9.55
C SER A 275 -13.99 23.73 9.36
N ALA A 276 -14.24 22.43 9.14
CA ALA A 276 -13.20 21.47 8.78
C ALA A 276 -12.43 21.84 7.50
N LYS A 277 -13.00 22.67 6.62
CA LYS A 277 -12.30 23.21 5.45
C LYS A 277 -11.25 24.25 5.83
N ALA A 278 -11.57 25.11 6.81
CA ALA A 278 -10.64 26.14 7.30
C ALA A 278 -9.46 25.54 8.09
N LEU A 279 -9.68 24.42 8.79
CA LEU A 279 -8.60 23.71 9.51
C LEU A 279 -7.67 22.89 8.60
N LEU A 280 -8.12 22.59 7.38
CA LEU A 280 -7.43 21.79 6.36
C LEU A 280 -7.13 22.63 5.11
N THR A 281 -6.61 23.84 5.31
CA THR A 281 -6.19 24.74 4.22
C THR A 281 -4.89 24.27 3.59
N ARG A 282 -4.71 24.56 2.29
CA ARG A 282 -3.51 24.14 1.55
C ARG A 282 -2.25 24.88 1.98
N ASP A 283 -2.38 26.16 2.31
CA ASP A 283 -1.25 27.05 2.60
C ASP A 283 -0.55 26.69 3.92
N ASP A 284 -1.28 26.03 4.81
CA ASP A 284 -0.79 25.58 6.10
C ASP A 284 -1.26 24.13 6.33
N TRP A 285 -0.99 23.21 5.42
CA TRP A 285 -1.47 21.83 5.55
C TRP A 285 -0.75 21.09 6.70
N PRO A 286 -1.48 20.46 7.66
CA PRO A 286 -0.83 19.74 8.76
C PRO A 286 -0.03 18.56 8.21
N ARG A 287 1.23 18.43 8.64
CA ARG A 287 2.13 17.37 8.15
C ARG A 287 1.97 16.08 8.95
N THR A 288 1.65 16.21 10.23
CA THR A 288 1.44 15.08 11.13
C THR A 288 0.01 15.05 11.67
N THR A 289 -0.39 13.89 12.17
CA THR A 289 -1.65 13.76 12.90
C THR A 289 -1.63 14.47 14.25
N THR A 290 -0.46 14.73 14.83
CA THR A 290 -0.30 15.58 16.03
C THR A 290 -0.69 17.02 15.73
N ASP A 291 -0.18 17.60 14.64
CA ASP A 291 -0.54 18.96 14.23
C ASP A 291 -2.03 19.07 13.89
N LEU A 292 -2.56 18.05 13.22
CA LEU A 292 -3.98 17.98 12.88
C LEU A 292 -4.84 17.92 14.16
N LEU A 293 -4.48 17.07 15.12
CA LEU A 293 -5.18 16.96 16.39
C LEU A 293 -5.17 18.30 17.13
N ALA A 294 -4.00 18.94 17.24
CA ALA A 294 -3.85 20.24 17.90
C ALA A 294 -4.79 21.30 17.29
N ARG A 295 -4.93 21.33 15.97
CA ARG A 295 -5.87 22.23 15.28
C ARG A 295 -7.33 21.91 15.54
N LEU A 296 -7.69 20.62 15.53
CA LEU A 296 -9.04 20.16 15.83
C LEU A 296 -9.44 20.49 17.27
N THR A 297 -8.48 20.63 18.19
CA THR A 297 -8.73 20.94 19.60
C THR A 297 -8.36 22.36 20.00
N ALA A 298 -7.88 23.20 19.07
CA ALA A 298 -7.48 24.57 19.38
C ALA A 298 -8.66 25.48 19.75
N ASN A 299 -9.88 25.12 19.33
CA ASN A 299 -11.11 25.83 19.66
C ASN A 299 -12.10 24.84 20.30
N ASP A 300 -12.51 25.14 21.53
CA ASP A 300 -13.48 24.35 22.30
C ASP A 300 -14.85 24.24 21.61
N ASP A 301 -15.14 25.16 20.68
CA ASP A 301 -16.40 25.22 19.93
C ASP A 301 -16.41 24.38 18.64
N THR A 302 -15.38 23.55 18.41
CA THR A 302 -15.42 22.52 17.36
C THR A 302 -16.13 21.27 17.86
N ARG A 303 -16.81 20.57 16.94
CA ARG A 303 -17.43 19.27 17.25
C ARG A 303 -16.39 18.26 17.74
N SER A 304 -15.17 18.26 17.19
CA SER A 304 -14.07 17.41 17.66
C SER A 304 -13.68 17.67 19.11
N ALA A 305 -13.50 18.93 19.51
CA ALA A 305 -13.15 19.27 20.89
C ALA A 305 -14.27 18.86 21.86
N ARG A 306 -15.53 19.17 21.52
CA ARG A 306 -16.70 18.77 22.32
C ARG A 306 -16.85 17.26 22.44
N LEU A 307 -16.64 16.52 21.34
CA LEU A 307 -16.69 15.05 21.32
C LEU A 307 -15.61 14.43 22.22
N LEU A 308 -14.37 14.90 22.12
CA LEU A 308 -13.28 14.42 22.97
C LEU A 308 -13.51 14.75 24.45
N LYS A 309 -14.04 15.93 24.76
CA LYS A 309 -14.40 16.31 26.13
C LYS A 309 -15.48 15.41 26.70
N ALA A 310 -16.54 15.13 25.92
CA ALA A 310 -17.63 14.27 26.34
C ALA A 310 -17.21 12.81 26.57
N LEU A 311 -16.23 12.30 25.83
CA LEU A 311 -15.73 10.93 25.97
C LEU A 311 -14.67 10.74 27.07
N ARG A 312 -14.17 11.85 27.64
CA ARG A 312 -13.22 11.87 28.77
C ARG A 312 -13.91 12.17 30.12
N ALA A 313 -15.14 12.67 30.08
CA ALA A 313 -15.99 12.89 31.25
C ALA A 313 -16.63 11.56 31.69
#